data_AF-A0A1J9QQ20-F1
#
_entry.id   AF-A0A1J9QQ20-F1
#
_cell.length_a   1.000
_cell.length_b   1.000
_cell.length_c   1.000
_cell.angle_alpha   90.00
_cell.angle_beta   90.00
_cell.angle_gamma   90.00
#
_symmetry.space_group_name_H-M   'P 1'
#
loop_
_entity.id
_entity.type
_entity.pdbx_description
1 polymer ?
#
loop_
_entity_poly.entity_id
_entity_poly.type
_entity_poly.pdbx_seq_one_letter_code
_entity_poly.pdbx_strand_id
1 'polypeptide(L)'
;MPQQQPQQQQKQLNVIALISGGKDSLYVILHCLKNGHNVVALANLHPPLRPKRSANVDAYVTTGSLQCDDQDGNVVQKGRVRGREVNGSEVLGQREAGGEEEEEEEEDLHSYMYQTVGHSIIPLYQYALDIPLYRGPIHGTALNTSRDYQPPSPRFSSAAAAAAVVTDETESIFHLLQQVLKAHPTANAVCAGAILSTYQRTRVENVASRLGLIPLAWLWMYPTLPPPVERALVPPNSPAAVAGLLDDMAACGCEARIIKISSGGLDVDDLWGDVAGRADGEG
;
A
#
# COMPACT_ATOMS: atom_id res chain seq x y z
N MET A 1 19.02 -15.53 -43.70
CA MET A 1 18.25 -16.07 -42.57
C MET A 1 18.54 -15.21 -41.35
N PRO A 2 17.55 -14.57 -40.73
CA PRO A 2 17.78 -13.86 -39.47
C PRO A 2 18.04 -14.89 -38.37
N GLN A 3 19.21 -14.81 -37.74
CA GLN A 3 19.56 -15.62 -36.58
C GLN A 3 18.60 -15.24 -35.43
N GLN A 4 17.77 -16.20 -35.01
CA GLN A 4 17.01 -16.09 -33.77
C GLN A 4 18.00 -16.01 -32.61
N GLN A 5 18.01 -14.88 -31.91
CA GLN A 5 18.76 -14.75 -30.66
C GLN A 5 18.19 -15.74 -29.65
N PRO A 6 19.03 -16.47 -28.89
CA PRO A 6 18.54 -17.39 -27.87
C PRO A 6 17.79 -16.60 -26.80
N GLN A 7 16.49 -16.89 -26.65
CA GLN A 7 15.69 -16.39 -25.52
C GLN A 7 16.37 -16.85 -24.23
N GLN A 8 16.95 -15.90 -23.48
CA GLN A 8 17.44 -16.18 -22.13
C GLN A 8 16.25 -16.69 -21.30
N GLN A 9 16.31 -17.94 -20.87
CA GLN A 9 15.27 -18.54 -20.04
C GLN A 9 15.25 -17.80 -18.70
N GLN A 10 14.31 -16.87 -18.56
CA GLN A 10 14.21 -15.99 -17.41
C GLN A 10 13.86 -16.83 -16.18
N LYS A 11 14.69 -16.75 -15.14
CA LYS A 11 14.51 -17.54 -13.92
C LYS A 11 13.18 -17.15 -13.26
N GLN A 12 12.34 -18.14 -12.95
CA GLN A 12 11.11 -17.92 -12.19
C GLN A 12 11.46 -17.43 -10.76
N LEU A 13 10.81 -16.34 -10.35
CA LEU A 13 10.94 -15.73 -9.04
C LEU A 13 9.71 -16.00 -8.19
N ASN A 14 9.89 -16.02 -6.86
CA ASN A 14 8.81 -16.05 -5.88
C ASN A 14 8.72 -14.64 -5.28
N VAL A 15 7.65 -13.94 -5.63
CA VAL A 15 7.53 -12.49 -5.49
C VAL A 15 6.57 -12.15 -4.36
N ILE A 16 6.97 -11.21 -3.52
CA ILE A 16 6.10 -10.51 -2.58
C ILE A 16 5.59 -9.24 -3.27
N ALA A 17 4.28 -9.08 -3.41
CA ALA A 17 3.69 -7.90 -4.03
C ALA A 17 3.34 -6.84 -3.00
N LEU A 18 3.97 -5.68 -3.08
CA LEU A 18 3.60 -4.51 -2.29
C LEU A 18 2.35 -3.87 -2.89
N ILE A 19 1.24 -3.94 -2.17
CA ILE A 19 -0.06 -3.44 -2.61
C ILE A 19 -0.52 -2.25 -1.78
N SER A 20 -1.15 -1.29 -2.46
CA SER A 20 -1.66 -0.06 -1.86
C SER A 20 -3.17 0.12 -2.00
N GLY A 21 -3.84 -0.78 -2.74
CA GLY A 21 -5.23 -0.59 -3.14
C GLY A 21 -5.39 0.18 -4.46
N GLY A 22 -4.35 0.92 -4.89
CA GLY A 22 -4.34 1.63 -6.17
C GLY A 22 -4.05 0.73 -7.38
N LYS A 23 -4.50 1.18 -8.56
CA LYS A 23 -4.37 0.48 -9.86
C LYS A 23 -2.95 0.01 -10.17
N ASP A 24 -1.93 0.82 -9.87
CA ASP A 24 -0.55 0.56 -10.28
C ASP A 24 0.05 -0.63 -9.54
N SER A 25 -0.33 -0.78 -8.25
CA SER A 25 0.13 -1.87 -7.41
C SER A 25 -0.46 -3.23 -7.81
N LEU A 26 -1.70 -3.24 -8.29
CA LEU A 26 -2.33 -4.45 -8.86
C LEU A 26 -1.82 -4.76 -10.27
N TYR A 27 -1.63 -3.74 -11.11
CA TYR A 27 -1.15 -3.94 -12.47
C TYR A 27 0.26 -4.56 -12.51
N VAL A 28 1.12 -4.24 -11.53
CA VAL A 28 2.43 -4.89 -11.35
C VAL A 28 2.33 -6.41 -11.11
N ILE A 29 1.26 -6.90 -10.47
CA ILE A 29 1.05 -8.34 -10.29
C ILE A 29 0.87 -9.02 -11.65
N LEU A 30 0.10 -8.41 -12.56
CA LEU A 30 -0.07 -8.91 -13.92
C LEU A 30 1.25 -8.97 -14.68
N HIS A 31 2.13 -7.99 -14.52
CA HIS A 31 3.48 -8.04 -15.08
C HIS A 31 4.30 -9.20 -14.51
N CYS A 32 4.22 -9.49 -13.21
CA CYS A 32 4.92 -10.62 -12.61
C CYS A 32 4.42 -11.95 -13.20
N LEU A 33 3.09 -12.11 -13.32
CA LEU A 33 2.48 -13.31 -13.90
C LEU A 33 2.82 -13.48 -15.38
N LYS A 34 2.75 -12.40 -16.19
CA LYS A 34 3.11 -12.41 -17.62
C LYS A 34 4.56 -12.84 -17.85
N ASN A 35 5.47 -12.50 -16.94
CA ASN A 35 6.89 -12.88 -17.00
C ASN A 35 7.18 -14.24 -16.31
N GLY A 36 6.14 -15.02 -15.99
CA GLY A 36 6.27 -16.37 -15.43
C GLY A 36 6.73 -16.41 -13.98
N HIS A 37 6.66 -15.30 -13.24
CA HIS A 37 6.95 -15.26 -11.82
C HIS A 37 5.72 -15.68 -11.00
N ASN A 38 5.98 -16.23 -9.81
CA ASN A 38 4.95 -16.69 -8.89
C ASN A 38 4.77 -15.65 -7.77
N VAL A 39 3.58 -15.09 -7.59
CA VAL A 39 3.29 -14.16 -6.50
C VAL A 39 2.84 -14.93 -5.28
N VAL A 40 3.69 -15.00 -4.26
CA VAL A 40 3.50 -15.88 -3.09
C VAL A 40 2.81 -15.20 -1.91
N ALA A 41 2.84 -13.87 -1.87
CA ALA A 41 2.25 -13.07 -0.80
C ALA A 41 1.95 -11.64 -1.25
N LEU A 42 0.90 -11.07 -0.67
CA LEU A 42 0.59 -9.65 -0.74
C LEU A 42 1.06 -8.99 0.56
N ALA A 43 1.65 -7.80 0.47
CA ALA A 43 2.11 -7.03 1.60
C ALA A 43 1.54 -5.61 1.52
N ASN A 44 0.88 -5.15 2.58
CA ASN A 44 0.29 -3.82 2.66
C ASN A 44 0.67 -3.13 3.96
N LEU A 45 1.05 -1.86 3.87
CA LEU A 45 1.13 -0.97 5.02
C LEU A 45 -0.14 -0.12 5.12
N HIS A 46 -0.62 0.10 6.34
CA HIS A 46 -1.83 0.87 6.61
C HIS A 46 -1.61 1.88 7.74
N PRO A 47 -2.42 2.94 7.85
CA PRO A 47 -2.41 3.81 9.02
C PRO A 47 -2.56 3.01 10.31
N PRO A 48 -1.91 3.42 11.42
CA PRO A 48 -2.11 2.78 12.71
C PRO A 48 -3.59 2.83 13.10
N LEU A 49 -4.16 1.67 13.49
CA LEU A 49 -5.58 1.51 13.85
C LEU A 49 -6.02 2.32 15.08
N ARG A 50 -5.05 2.95 15.77
CA ARG A 50 -5.26 3.99 16.78
C ARG A 50 -4.28 5.11 16.45
N PRO A 51 -4.72 6.30 16.04
CA PRO A 51 -3.83 7.43 15.92
C PRO A 51 -3.15 7.62 17.28
N LYS A 52 -1.81 7.84 17.29
CA LYS A 52 -1.13 8.20 18.52
C LYS A 52 -1.77 9.52 18.99
N ARG A 53 -2.40 9.50 20.17
CA ARG A 53 -2.92 10.70 20.83
C ARG A 53 -1.90 11.84 20.68
N SER A 54 -2.33 12.93 20.06
CA SER A 54 -1.57 14.18 20.08
C SER A 54 -1.29 14.55 21.54
N ALA A 55 -0.14 15.16 21.84
CA ALA A 55 0.20 15.68 23.17
C ALA A 55 -0.87 16.66 23.71
N ASN A 56 -1.72 17.19 22.83
CA ASN A 56 -2.86 18.04 23.18
C ASN A 56 -4.00 17.26 23.86
N VAL A 57 -4.11 15.93 23.64
CA VAL A 57 -5.11 15.06 24.28
C VAL A 57 -4.65 14.60 25.67
N ASP A 58 -3.35 14.44 25.89
CA ASP A 58 -2.79 14.14 27.22
C ASP A 58 -3.12 15.23 28.25
N ALA A 59 -3.18 16.49 27.80
CA ALA A 59 -3.61 17.61 28.63
C ALA A 59 -5.09 17.50 29.06
N TYR A 60 -5.96 16.95 28.20
CA TYR A 60 -7.39 16.76 28.47
C TYR A 60 -7.65 15.59 29.44
N VAL A 61 -6.92 14.48 29.29
CA VAL A 61 -7.01 13.31 30.20
C VAL A 61 -6.49 13.65 31.59
N THR A 62 -5.46 14.50 31.68
CA THR A 62 -4.85 14.94 32.94
C THR A 62 -5.86 15.69 33.83
N THR A 63 -6.90 16.29 33.26
CA THR A 63 -7.96 16.98 34.01
C THR A 63 -9.09 16.08 34.51
N GLY A 64 -9.08 14.76 34.34
CA GLY A 64 -10.18 14.01 34.96
C GLY A 64 -10.29 12.49 34.88
N SER A 65 -9.19 11.76 34.66
CA SER A 65 -9.04 10.31 34.93
C SER A 65 -9.51 9.36 33.83
N LEU A 66 -8.64 8.37 33.53
CA LEU A 66 -8.97 6.93 33.49
C LEU A 66 -7.65 6.10 33.42
N GLN A 67 -7.44 5.25 34.43
CA GLN A 67 -6.59 4.05 34.40
C GLN A 67 -7.43 2.91 33.76
N CYS A 68 -6.96 1.76 33.26
CA CYS A 68 -5.76 0.94 33.47
C CYS A 68 -5.62 -0.08 32.31
N ASP A 69 -4.36 -0.53 32.13
CA ASP A 69 -3.86 -1.85 31.70
C ASP A 69 -3.99 -2.40 30.26
N ASP A 70 -2.81 -2.73 29.71
CA ASP A 70 -2.52 -3.41 28.45
C ASP A 70 -2.92 -4.89 28.43
N GLN A 71 -3.28 -5.43 27.26
CA GLN A 71 -2.80 -6.74 26.77
C GLN A 71 -3.07 -7.03 25.28
N ASP A 72 -1.96 -7.31 24.60
CA ASP A 72 -1.68 -8.20 23.45
C ASP A 72 -2.65 -8.39 22.27
N GLY A 73 -2.04 -8.29 21.08
CA GLY A 73 -2.61 -8.65 19.80
C GLY A 73 -3.09 -10.09 19.77
N ASN A 74 -4.40 -10.26 19.51
CA ASN A 74 -4.98 -11.56 19.24
C ASN A 74 -5.53 -11.63 17.82
N VAL A 75 -5.22 -12.76 17.21
CA VAL A 75 -5.68 -13.25 15.92
C VAL A 75 -7.20 -13.29 15.92
N VAL A 76 -7.85 -12.59 14.98
CA VAL A 76 -9.30 -12.76 14.77
C VAL A 76 -9.52 -13.88 13.75
N GLN A 77 -9.63 -15.11 14.25
CA GLN A 77 -10.41 -16.16 13.60
C GLN A 77 -11.81 -16.24 14.24
N LYS A 78 -12.79 -16.39 13.34
CA LYS A 78 -14.26 -16.43 13.49
C LYS A 78 -14.80 -17.15 14.74
N GLY A 79 -15.91 -16.63 15.31
CA GLY A 79 -16.72 -17.38 16.27
C GLY A 79 -18.09 -16.77 16.58
N ARG A 80 -19.14 -17.35 15.98
CA ARG A 80 -20.58 -17.12 16.19
C ARG A 80 -21.08 -17.78 17.49
N VAL A 81 -21.79 -17.09 18.40
CA VAL A 81 -22.82 -17.64 19.32
C VAL A 81 -23.70 -16.45 19.82
N ARG A 82 -24.97 -16.32 19.43
CA ARG A 82 -26.21 -16.83 20.09
C ARG A 82 -26.52 -16.14 21.43
N GLY A 83 -27.65 -15.43 21.46
CA GLY A 83 -28.12 -14.65 22.61
C GLY A 83 -28.67 -15.46 23.77
N ARG A 84 -28.94 -14.76 24.88
CA ARG A 84 -29.92 -15.15 25.92
C ARG A 84 -30.31 -13.94 26.78
N GLU A 85 -31.63 -13.74 26.87
CA GLU A 85 -32.34 -12.79 27.74
C GLU A 85 -32.26 -13.20 29.22
N VAL A 86 -32.31 -12.22 30.16
CA VAL A 86 -33.07 -12.28 31.43
C VAL A 86 -33.46 -10.86 31.90
N ASN A 87 -34.65 -10.75 32.51
CA ASN A 87 -35.52 -9.59 32.80
C ASN A 87 -35.29 -8.82 34.14
N GLY A 88 -35.81 -7.57 34.18
CA GLY A 88 -36.49 -6.86 35.30
C GLY A 88 -35.60 -5.98 36.21
N SER A 89 -35.96 -4.78 36.72
CA SER A 89 -37.19 -3.96 36.78
C SER A 89 -36.80 -2.54 37.30
N GLU A 90 -37.42 -1.47 36.75
CA GLU A 90 -37.72 -0.08 37.25
C GLU A 90 -36.66 0.70 38.10
N VAL A 91 -36.32 2.00 37.94
CA VAL A 91 -37.12 3.25 37.97
C VAL A 91 -36.26 4.47 37.51
N LEU A 92 -36.85 5.35 36.69
CA LEU A 92 -36.62 6.80 36.42
C LEU A 92 -35.27 7.51 36.74
N GLY A 93 -34.73 8.19 35.71
CA GLY A 93 -33.79 9.31 35.89
C GLY A 93 -33.24 9.86 34.57
N GLN A 94 -33.82 10.96 34.10
CA GLN A 94 -33.44 11.71 32.89
C GLN A 94 -31.94 12.01 32.78
N ARG A 95 -31.38 11.83 31.58
CA ARG A 95 -30.41 12.72 30.93
C ARG A 95 -30.26 12.27 29.47
N GLU A 96 -30.99 12.94 28.59
CA GLU A 96 -30.62 12.99 27.17
C GLU A 96 -29.29 13.74 27.08
N ALA A 97 -28.22 12.99 26.88
CA ALA A 97 -27.02 13.50 26.25
C ALA A 97 -26.96 12.79 24.90
N GLY A 98 -27.49 13.46 23.88
CA GLY A 98 -27.17 13.13 22.50
C GLY A 98 -25.68 13.32 22.34
N GLY A 99 -24.93 12.23 22.46
CA GLY A 99 -23.60 12.15 21.89
C GLY A 99 -23.82 12.06 20.40
N GLU A 100 -23.67 13.20 19.72
CA GLU A 100 -23.22 13.17 18.35
C GLU A 100 -21.89 12.40 18.40
N GLU A 101 -21.92 11.15 17.94
CA GLU A 101 -20.69 10.46 17.56
C GLU A 101 -20.13 11.30 16.42
N GLU A 102 -19.31 12.30 16.75
CA GLU A 102 -18.40 12.92 15.80
C GLU A 102 -17.62 11.75 15.23
N GLU A 103 -17.96 11.34 14.00
CA GLU A 103 -17.13 10.46 13.21
C GLU A 103 -15.77 11.17 13.16
N GLU A 104 -14.84 10.76 14.02
CA GLU A 104 -13.47 11.26 14.03
C GLU A 104 -12.97 11.08 12.61
N GLU A 105 -12.91 12.16 11.83
CA GLU A 105 -12.31 12.16 10.50
C GLU A 105 -10.92 11.56 10.70
N GLU A 106 -10.70 10.35 10.18
CA GLU A 106 -9.40 9.68 10.23
C GLU A 106 -8.38 10.72 9.74
N GLU A 107 -7.61 11.33 10.65
CA GLU A 107 -6.59 12.31 10.28
C GLU A 107 -5.67 11.60 9.28
N ASP A 108 -5.87 11.92 8.00
CA ASP A 108 -5.21 11.25 6.88
C ASP A 108 -3.71 11.31 7.14
N LEU A 109 -3.11 10.19 7.53
CA LEU A 109 -1.68 10.11 7.76
C LEU A 109 -0.99 10.50 6.44
N HIS A 110 -0.40 11.70 6.39
CA HIS A 110 0.26 12.21 5.20
C HIS A 110 1.64 11.56 5.04
N SER A 111 1.64 10.32 4.54
CA SER A 111 2.86 9.63 4.14
C SER A 111 3.26 10.03 2.71
N TYR A 112 4.53 10.38 2.51
CA TYR A 112 5.08 10.59 1.16
C TYR A 112 5.34 9.26 0.46
N MET A 113 5.55 8.19 1.23
CA MET A 113 5.87 6.87 0.71
C MET A 113 4.63 6.03 0.41
N TYR A 114 3.59 6.09 1.25
CA TYR A 114 2.48 5.13 1.22
C TYR A 114 1.13 5.78 0.93
N GLN A 115 0.35 5.18 0.02
CA GLN A 115 -1.06 5.51 -0.17
C GLN A 115 -1.87 4.83 0.93
N THR A 116 -2.62 5.62 1.69
CA THR A 116 -3.48 5.18 2.81
C THR A 116 -4.96 5.19 2.46
N VAL A 117 -5.32 5.91 1.39
CA VAL A 117 -6.68 6.03 0.88
C VAL A 117 -7.20 4.70 0.38
N GLY A 118 -8.41 4.32 0.80
CA GLY A 118 -9.04 3.06 0.39
C GLY A 118 -8.41 1.82 1.01
N HIS A 119 -7.57 1.94 2.03
CA HIS A 119 -6.89 0.80 2.66
C HIS A 119 -7.87 -0.20 3.31
N SER A 120 -9.12 0.19 3.55
CA SER A 120 -10.19 -0.65 4.09
C SER A 120 -10.63 -1.78 3.13
N ILE A 121 -10.46 -1.61 1.81
CA ILE A 121 -10.84 -2.62 0.80
C ILE A 121 -9.77 -3.71 0.62
N ILE A 122 -8.52 -3.41 0.98
CA ILE A 122 -7.36 -4.28 0.74
C ILE A 122 -7.50 -5.70 1.32
N PRO A 123 -8.10 -5.92 2.51
CA PRO A 123 -8.37 -7.26 3.03
C PRO A 123 -9.17 -8.17 2.08
N LEU A 124 -9.94 -7.60 1.14
CA LEU A 124 -10.69 -8.38 0.16
C LEU A 124 -9.79 -8.98 -0.93
N TYR A 125 -8.63 -8.37 -1.20
CA TYR A 125 -7.73 -8.81 -2.28
C TYR A 125 -7.17 -10.22 -2.04
N GLN A 126 -6.98 -10.62 -0.77
CA GLN A 126 -6.53 -11.98 -0.47
C GLN A 126 -7.51 -13.04 -0.97
N TYR A 127 -8.82 -12.75 -0.88
CA TYR A 127 -9.87 -13.67 -1.31
C TYR A 127 -10.09 -13.59 -2.82
N ALA A 128 -9.97 -12.40 -3.40
CA ALA A 128 -10.15 -12.19 -4.84
C ALA A 128 -8.99 -12.79 -5.66
N LEU A 129 -7.77 -12.72 -5.15
CA LEU A 129 -6.57 -13.19 -5.83
C LEU A 129 -6.15 -14.60 -5.40
N ASP A 130 -6.71 -15.13 -4.32
CA ASP A 130 -6.28 -16.37 -3.66
C ASP A 130 -4.78 -16.34 -3.29
N ILE A 131 -4.31 -15.19 -2.77
CA ILE A 131 -2.92 -14.97 -2.35
C ILE A 131 -2.92 -14.45 -0.91
N PRO A 132 -2.11 -15.00 0.01
CA PRO A 132 -2.11 -14.60 1.41
C PRO A 132 -1.67 -13.14 1.57
N LEU A 133 -2.39 -12.40 2.42
CA LEU A 133 -2.15 -10.98 2.70
C LEU A 133 -1.55 -10.77 4.07
N TYR A 134 -0.45 -10.01 4.11
CA TYR A 134 0.20 -9.54 5.32
C TYR A 134 0.05 -8.03 5.42
N ARG A 135 -0.44 -7.58 6.57
CA ARG A 135 -0.66 -6.16 6.85
C ARG A 135 0.16 -5.71 8.04
N GLY A 136 0.72 -4.52 7.96
CA GLY A 136 1.43 -3.89 9.06
C GLY A 136 1.09 -2.41 9.19
N PRO A 137 1.04 -1.84 10.41
CA PRO A 137 0.86 -0.41 10.55
C PRO A 137 2.12 0.36 10.15
N ILE A 138 1.92 1.55 9.59
CA ILE A 138 2.98 2.53 9.35
C ILE A 138 3.36 3.11 10.71
N HIS A 139 4.64 2.96 11.07
CA HIS A 139 5.21 3.56 12.26
C HIS A 139 6.08 4.75 11.89
N GLY A 140 6.06 5.78 12.74
CA GLY A 140 6.96 6.92 12.59
C GLY A 140 6.52 7.92 11.52
N THR A 141 7.48 8.70 11.03
CA THR A 141 7.26 9.75 10.01
C THR A 141 8.37 9.71 8.95
N ALA A 142 8.20 10.44 7.85
CA ALA A 142 9.23 10.57 6.83
C ALA A 142 10.40 11.43 7.34
N LEU A 143 11.41 10.79 7.95
CA LEU A 143 12.58 11.48 8.49
C LEU A 143 13.65 11.71 7.42
N ASN A 144 13.96 10.70 6.61
CA ASN A 144 14.73 10.90 5.40
C ASN A 144 13.79 11.34 4.27
N THR A 145 13.84 12.61 3.87
CA THR A 145 13.07 13.15 2.74
C THR A 145 13.89 13.23 1.44
N SER A 146 15.13 12.75 1.45
CA SER A 146 16.00 12.74 0.26
C SER A 146 15.48 11.79 -0.82
N ARG A 147 15.82 12.10 -2.06
CA ARG A 147 15.48 11.28 -3.24
C ARG A 147 16.08 9.88 -3.14
N ASP A 148 17.34 9.80 -2.73
CA ASP A 148 18.07 8.54 -2.57
C ASP A 148 18.04 8.16 -1.07
N TYR A 149 17.60 6.94 -0.78
CA TYR A 149 17.46 6.51 0.61
C TYR A 149 18.75 5.88 1.12
N GLN A 150 19.24 6.41 2.23
CA GLN A 150 20.36 5.86 2.97
C GLN A 150 19.95 5.75 4.45
N PRO A 151 19.92 4.55 5.03
CA PRO A 151 19.68 4.42 6.46
C PRO A 151 20.87 5.01 7.24
N PRO A 152 20.64 5.62 8.41
CA PRO A 152 21.72 6.10 9.26
C PRO A 152 22.73 4.99 9.58
N SER A 153 24.02 5.27 9.37
CA SER A 153 25.07 4.27 9.56
C SER A 153 25.22 3.90 11.04
N PRO A 154 25.17 2.61 11.41
CA PRO A 154 25.31 2.18 12.80
C PRO A 154 26.72 2.41 13.38
N ARG A 155 27.71 2.73 12.53
CA ARG A 155 29.12 2.87 12.94
C ARG A 155 29.46 4.26 13.53
N PHE A 156 28.56 5.23 13.40
CA PHE A 156 28.73 6.60 13.93
C PHE A 156 27.45 7.15 14.59
N SER A 157 26.44 6.30 14.78
CA SER A 157 25.14 6.73 15.30
C SER A 157 25.18 6.91 16.81
N SER A 158 24.94 8.13 17.29
CA SER A 158 24.51 8.37 18.67
C SER A 158 23.20 7.61 18.95
N ALA A 159 22.84 7.43 20.22
CA ALA A 159 21.55 6.81 20.60
C ALA A 159 20.34 7.48 19.92
N ALA A 160 20.42 8.79 19.67
CA ALA A 160 19.41 9.56 18.95
C ALA A 160 19.31 9.17 17.45
N ALA A 161 20.43 8.90 16.78
CA ALA A 161 20.42 8.47 15.38
C ALA A 161 19.90 7.04 15.22
N ALA A 162 20.16 6.15 16.18
CA ALA A 162 19.57 4.81 16.21
C ALA A 162 18.05 4.87 16.44
N ALA A 163 17.59 5.72 17.36
CA ALA A 163 16.16 5.96 17.58
C ALA A 163 15.47 6.55 16.34
N ALA A 164 16.15 7.47 15.62
CA ALA A 164 15.62 8.06 14.40
C ALA A 164 15.38 7.02 13.29
N VAL A 165 16.24 6.00 13.13
CA VAL A 165 16.00 4.91 12.15
C VAL A 165 14.71 4.17 12.46
N VAL A 166 14.50 3.83 13.73
CA VAL A 166 13.32 3.06 14.18
C VAL A 166 12.02 3.85 13.97
N THR A 167 12.11 5.17 13.89
CA THR A 167 10.97 6.07 13.67
C THR A 167 10.82 6.57 12.23
N ASP A 168 11.60 6.07 11.28
CA ASP A 168 11.41 6.40 9.85
C ASP A 168 10.35 5.47 9.24
N GLU A 169 9.37 6.06 8.55
CA GLU A 169 8.26 5.30 7.93
C GLU A 169 8.74 4.21 6.96
N THR A 170 9.92 4.37 6.38
CA THR A 170 10.54 3.39 5.48
C THR A 170 10.80 2.06 6.19
N GLU A 171 11.17 2.05 7.47
CA GLU A 171 11.48 0.79 8.18
C GLU A 171 10.24 -0.07 8.44
N SER A 172 9.03 0.51 8.34
CA SER A 172 7.78 -0.25 8.43
C SER A 172 7.73 -1.35 7.36
N ILE A 173 8.22 -1.07 6.15
CA ILE A 173 8.23 -2.06 5.05
C ILE A 173 9.28 -3.15 5.29
N PHE A 174 10.41 -2.80 5.93
CA PHE A 174 11.45 -3.75 6.28
C PHE A 174 10.91 -4.78 7.28
N HIS A 175 10.25 -4.32 8.34
CA HIS A 175 9.65 -5.21 9.34
C HIS A 175 8.52 -6.06 8.77
N LEU A 176 7.65 -5.49 7.93
CA LEU A 176 6.59 -6.26 7.27
C LEU A 176 7.18 -7.37 6.39
N LEU A 177 8.14 -7.05 5.53
CA LEU A 177 8.77 -8.04 4.64
C LEU A 177 9.54 -9.11 5.43
N GLN A 178 10.15 -8.78 6.57
CA GLN A 178 10.73 -9.79 7.46
C GLN A 178 9.69 -10.79 7.97
N GLN A 179 8.47 -10.35 8.30
CA GLN A 179 7.39 -11.24 8.70
C GLN A 179 6.95 -12.13 7.55
N VAL A 180 6.78 -11.56 6.34
CA VAL A 180 6.44 -12.32 5.13
C VAL A 180 7.50 -13.37 4.83
N LEU A 181 8.79 -13.04 4.92
CA LEU A 181 9.89 -13.97 4.65
C LEU A 181 9.96 -15.14 5.65
N LYS A 182 9.54 -14.92 6.90
CA LYS A 182 9.42 -16.02 7.88
C LYS A 182 8.34 -17.02 7.47
N ALA A 183 7.22 -16.54 6.94
CA ALA A 183 6.11 -17.38 6.48
C ALA A 183 6.33 -17.96 5.07
N HIS A 184 7.08 -17.26 4.22
CA HIS A 184 7.42 -17.64 2.85
C HIS A 184 8.94 -17.63 2.63
N PRO A 185 9.70 -18.62 3.16
CA PRO A 185 11.16 -18.64 3.07
C PRO A 185 11.70 -18.78 1.63
N THR A 186 10.86 -19.17 0.69
CA THR A 186 11.22 -19.32 -0.73
C THR A 186 11.09 -18.02 -1.52
N ALA A 187 10.54 -16.96 -0.92
CA ALA A 187 10.43 -15.65 -1.55
C ALA A 187 11.82 -15.04 -1.79
N ASN A 188 12.04 -14.51 -2.99
CA ASN A 188 13.34 -13.99 -3.42
C ASN A 188 13.24 -12.67 -4.20
N ALA A 189 12.03 -12.11 -4.32
CA ALA A 189 11.80 -10.85 -5.00
C ALA A 189 10.67 -10.07 -4.33
N VAL A 190 10.68 -8.75 -4.53
CA VAL A 190 9.61 -7.84 -4.12
C VAL A 190 9.26 -6.93 -5.28
N CYS A 191 7.97 -6.74 -5.56
CA CYS A 191 7.52 -5.84 -6.62
C CYS A 191 6.69 -4.67 -6.07
N ALA A 192 6.83 -3.50 -6.68
CA ALA A 192 6.10 -2.27 -6.32
C ALA A 192 5.64 -1.48 -7.55
N GLY A 193 4.45 -0.88 -7.47
CA GLY A 193 3.83 -0.08 -8.52
C GLY A 193 4.28 1.39 -8.59
N ALA A 194 5.55 1.70 -8.32
CA ALA A 194 6.03 3.08 -8.42
C ALA A 194 6.34 3.44 -9.88
N ILE A 195 5.68 4.49 -10.41
CA ILE A 195 5.84 4.92 -11.81
C ILE A 195 6.97 5.96 -11.95
N LEU A 196 6.73 7.20 -11.55
CA LEU A 196 7.70 8.31 -11.71
C LEU A 196 8.43 8.67 -10.41
N SER A 197 8.03 8.07 -9.28
CA SER A 197 8.60 8.40 -7.98
C SER A 197 9.92 7.67 -7.74
N THR A 198 11.03 8.35 -8.02
CA THR A 198 12.37 7.88 -7.60
C THR A 198 12.45 7.74 -6.08
N TYR A 199 11.78 8.61 -5.32
CA TYR A 199 11.70 8.58 -3.86
C TYR A 199 11.16 7.25 -3.33
N GLN A 200 10.03 6.78 -3.88
CA GLN A 200 9.42 5.51 -3.48
C GLN A 200 10.27 4.32 -3.94
N ARG A 201 10.78 4.37 -5.18
CA ARG A 201 11.61 3.29 -5.72
C ARG A 201 12.86 3.04 -4.88
N THR A 202 13.65 4.07 -4.59
CA THR A 202 14.93 3.91 -3.89
C THR A 202 14.76 3.35 -2.48
N ARG A 203 13.65 3.64 -1.81
CA ARG A 203 13.30 3.05 -0.51
C ARG A 203 13.00 1.57 -0.60
N VAL A 204 12.16 1.16 -1.56
CA VAL A 204 11.88 -0.26 -1.81
C VAL A 204 13.14 -1.01 -2.20
N GLU A 205 13.98 -0.45 -3.07
CA GLU A 205 15.27 -1.04 -3.46
C GLU A 205 16.23 -1.18 -2.27
N ASN A 206 16.30 -0.17 -1.40
CA ASN A 206 17.15 -0.23 -0.21
C ASN A 206 16.72 -1.37 0.74
N VAL A 207 15.42 -1.45 1.00
CA VAL A 207 14.86 -2.49 1.88
C VAL A 207 15.01 -3.88 1.26
N ALA A 208 14.74 -4.02 -0.04
CA ALA A 208 14.92 -5.27 -0.77
C ALA A 208 16.37 -5.75 -0.68
N SER A 209 17.33 -4.86 -0.93
CA SER A 209 18.76 -5.14 -0.86
C SER A 209 19.18 -5.64 0.54
N ARG A 210 18.69 -4.97 1.61
CA ARG A 210 18.96 -5.39 3.00
C ARG A 210 18.38 -6.75 3.37
N LEU A 211 17.30 -7.17 2.71
CA LEU A 211 16.64 -8.46 2.92
C LEU A 211 17.08 -9.54 1.93
N GLY A 212 17.99 -9.23 1.01
CA GLY A 212 18.44 -10.16 -0.02
C GLY A 212 17.38 -10.47 -1.09
N LEU A 213 16.41 -9.56 -1.28
CA LEU A 213 15.36 -9.67 -2.29
C LEU A 213 15.74 -8.92 -3.57
N ILE A 214 15.29 -9.43 -4.71
CA ILE A 214 15.38 -8.74 -6.00
C ILE A 214 14.24 -7.72 -6.10
N PRO A 215 14.51 -6.41 -6.21
CA PRO A 215 13.46 -5.41 -6.43
C PRO A 215 12.99 -5.43 -7.90
N LEU A 216 11.68 -5.55 -8.10
CA LEU A 216 11.02 -5.49 -9.40
C LEU A 216 10.22 -4.19 -9.51
N ALA A 217 10.67 -3.29 -10.37
CA ALA A 217 10.07 -1.96 -10.60
C ALA A 217 9.60 -1.82 -12.06
N TRP A 218 8.67 -2.68 -12.48
CA TRP A 218 8.23 -2.80 -13.89
C TRP A 218 7.67 -1.51 -14.48
N LEU A 219 7.05 -0.66 -13.67
CA LEU A 219 6.42 0.58 -14.12
C LEU A 219 7.33 1.80 -13.96
N TRP A 220 8.53 1.63 -13.40
CA TRP A 220 9.40 2.77 -13.11
C TRP A 220 9.84 3.45 -14.40
N MET A 221 9.79 4.78 -14.43
CA MET A 221 10.07 5.60 -15.61
C MET A 221 9.13 5.32 -16.81
N TYR A 222 7.98 4.67 -16.63
CA TYR A 222 6.98 4.60 -17.70
C TYR A 222 6.39 6.01 -17.97
N PRO A 223 6.21 6.45 -19.24
CA PRO A 223 6.50 5.78 -20.52
C PRO A 223 7.86 6.15 -21.11
N THR A 224 8.77 6.77 -20.36
CA THR A 224 10.11 7.11 -20.88
C THR A 224 10.97 5.88 -21.20
N LEU A 225 10.59 4.70 -20.70
CA LEU A 225 11.09 3.41 -21.17
C LEU A 225 10.39 2.99 -22.47
N PRO A 226 11.06 2.23 -23.36
CA PRO A 226 10.45 1.77 -24.60
C PRO A 226 9.08 1.16 -24.34
N PRO A 227 8.06 1.48 -25.14
CA PRO A 227 6.74 0.92 -24.96
C PRO A 227 6.81 -0.62 -25.11
N PRO A 228 5.83 -1.37 -24.55
CA PRO A 228 5.69 -2.79 -24.82
C PRO A 228 5.83 -3.08 -26.32
N VAL A 229 6.36 -4.25 -26.68
CA VAL A 229 6.62 -4.63 -28.09
C VAL A 229 5.37 -4.46 -28.95
N GLU A 230 4.20 -4.70 -28.35
CA GLU A 230 2.87 -4.52 -28.91
C GLU A 230 2.61 -3.07 -29.40
N ARG A 231 3.36 -2.09 -28.90
CA ARG A 231 3.31 -0.67 -29.27
C ARG A 231 4.58 -0.13 -29.93
N ALA A 232 5.48 -1.01 -30.39
CA ALA A 232 6.72 -0.59 -31.07
C ALA A 232 6.48 0.28 -32.32
N LEU A 233 5.27 0.26 -32.90
CA LEU A 233 4.88 1.05 -34.07
C LEU A 233 4.16 2.37 -33.73
N VAL A 234 3.91 2.65 -32.45
CA VAL A 234 3.19 3.85 -32.01
C VAL A 234 4.14 5.05 -31.96
N PRO A 235 3.78 6.22 -32.53
CA PRO A 235 4.62 7.41 -32.47
C PRO A 235 4.92 7.85 -31.01
N PRO A 236 6.17 8.22 -30.67
CA PRO A 236 6.59 8.51 -29.29
C PRO A 236 5.83 9.65 -28.59
N ASN A 237 5.31 10.60 -29.37
CA ASN A 237 4.59 11.78 -28.86
C ASN A 237 3.07 11.67 -29.03
N SER A 238 2.55 10.47 -29.32
CA SER A 238 1.11 10.27 -29.40
C SER A 238 0.50 10.18 -27.99
N PRO A 239 -0.79 10.53 -27.81
CA PRO A 239 -1.50 10.29 -26.56
C PRO A 239 -1.38 8.84 -26.08
N ALA A 240 -1.39 7.87 -27.00
CA ALA A 240 -1.19 6.44 -26.70
C ALA A 240 0.22 6.09 -26.19
N ALA A 241 1.22 6.93 -26.44
CA ALA A 241 2.57 6.78 -25.88
C ALA A 241 2.68 7.45 -24.49
N VAL A 242 1.89 8.50 -24.21
CA VAL A 242 1.94 9.25 -22.94
C VAL A 242 0.95 8.70 -21.89
N ALA A 243 -0.30 8.47 -22.29
CA ALA A 243 -1.38 7.89 -21.49
C ALA A 243 -1.49 6.36 -21.65
N GLY A 244 -0.57 5.76 -22.39
CA GLY A 244 -0.63 4.36 -22.78
C GLY A 244 -0.71 3.36 -21.63
N LEU A 245 -0.31 3.72 -20.42
CA LEU A 245 -0.42 2.83 -19.27
C LEU A 245 -1.88 2.49 -18.96
N LEU A 246 -2.77 3.48 -19.03
CA LEU A 246 -4.19 3.30 -18.77
C LEU A 246 -4.82 2.45 -19.89
N ASP A 247 -4.43 2.68 -21.15
CA ASP A 247 -4.84 1.82 -22.27
C ASP A 247 -4.38 0.36 -22.09
N ASP A 248 -3.15 0.13 -21.59
CA ASP A 248 -2.65 -1.22 -21.32
C ASP A 248 -3.42 -1.88 -20.18
N MET A 249 -3.70 -1.12 -19.12
CA MET A 249 -4.51 -1.57 -17.99
C MET A 249 -5.90 -1.99 -18.49
N ALA A 250 -6.54 -1.15 -19.32
CA ALA A 250 -7.82 -1.43 -19.96
C ALA A 250 -7.78 -2.70 -20.81
N ALA A 251 -6.73 -2.84 -21.63
CA ALA A 251 -6.52 -4.02 -22.48
C ALA A 251 -6.33 -5.31 -21.67
N CYS A 252 -5.84 -5.20 -20.43
CA CYS A 252 -5.75 -6.30 -19.48
C CYS A 252 -7.06 -6.53 -18.68
N GLY A 253 -8.10 -5.75 -18.94
CA GLY A 253 -9.37 -5.81 -18.22
C GLY A 253 -9.31 -5.19 -16.81
N CYS A 254 -8.32 -4.35 -16.52
CA CYS A 254 -8.29 -3.59 -15.28
C CYS A 254 -9.32 -2.47 -15.32
N GLU A 255 -10.29 -2.52 -14.41
CA GLU A 255 -11.22 -1.42 -14.14
C GLU A 255 -10.66 -0.60 -12.98
N ALA A 256 -10.39 0.70 -13.21
CA ALA A 256 -9.72 1.55 -12.24
C ALA A 256 -10.60 2.75 -11.89
N ARG A 257 -11.17 2.77 -10.69
CA ARG A 257 -12.10 3.83 -10.28
C ARG A 257 -11.44 4.91 -9.41
N ILE A 258 -11.85 6.16 -9.61
CA ILE A 258 -11.42 7.29 -8.77
C ILE A 258 -12.15 7.24 -7.42
N ILE A 259 -11.40 7.08 -6.33
CA ILE A 259 -11.94 7.05 -4.96
C ILE A 259 -11.57 8.27 -4.11
N LYS A 260 -10.63 9.10 -4.61
CA LYS A 260 -10.23 10.37 -4.00
C LYS A 260 -9.62 11.27 -5.06
N ILE A 261 -9.89 12.55 -4.96
CA ILE A 261 -9.35 13.60 -5.84
C ILE A 261 -8.52 14.56 -5.00
N SER A 262 -7.34 14.91 -5.49
CA SER A 262 -6.44 15.88 -4.85
C SER A 262 -5.63 16.66 -5.88
N SER A 263 -6.15 16.77 -7.10
CA SER A 263 -5.50 17.44 -8.24
C SER A 263 -6.40 18.56 -8.76
N GLY A 264 -5.79 19.68 -9.15
CA GLY A 264 -6.49 20.69 -9.92
C GLY A 264 -6.87 20.14 -11.30
N GLY A 265 -8.15 20.22 -11.65
CA GLY A 265 -8.67 19.77 -12.95
C GLY A 265 -9.57 18.53 -12.93
N LEU A 266 -9.84 17.96 -11.75
CA LEU A 266 -10.89 16.96 -11.54
C LEU A 266 -11.89 17.49 -10.51
N ASP A 267 -13.16 17.19 -10.69
CA ASP A 267 -14.26 17.61 -9.83
C ASP A 267 -14.90 16.41 -9.10
N VAL A 268 -15.75 16.67 -8.11
CA VAL A 268 -16.47 15.64 -7.34
C VAL A 268 -17.26 14.70 -8.25
N ASP A 269 -17.75 15.19 -9.39
CA ASP A 269 -18.46 14.40 -10.39
C ASP A 269 -17.60 13.32 -11.07
N ASP A 270 -16.27 13.46 -11.03
CA ASP A 270 -15.33 12.46 -11.56
C ASP A 270 -15.12 11.28 -10.60
N LEU A 271 -15.60 11.37 -9.34
CA LEU A 271 -15.55 10.25 -8.41
C LEU A 271 -16.30 9.04 -8.97
N TRP A 272 -15.76 7.86 -8.73
CA TRP A 272 -16.22 6.58 -9.27
C TRP A 272 -16.08 6.39 -10.78
N GLY A 273 -15.64 7.40 -11.53
CA GLY A 273 -15.30 7.27 -12.94
C GLY A 273 -14.19 6.24 -13.16
N ASP A 274 -14.34 5.41 -14.19
CA ASP A 274 -13.30 4.47 -14.63
C ASP A 274 -12.25 5.21 -15.48
N VAL A 275 -11.02 5.26 -14.99
CA VAL A 275 -9.90 5.94 -15.65
C VAL A 275 -9.14 5.04 -16.63
N ALA A 276 -9.36 3.72 -16.57
CA ALA A 276 -8.81 2.79 -17.56
C ALA A 276 -9.81 2.56 -18.70
N GLY A 277 -11.10 2.71 -18.45
CA GLY A 277 -12.15 2.57 -19.45
C GLY A 277 -11.97 3.53 -20.64
N ARG A 278 -12.28 3.03 -21.84
CA ARG A 278 -12.61 3.94 -22.95
C ARG A 278 -13.85 4.70 -22.51
N ALA A 279 -13.80 6.04 -22.52
CA ALA A 279 -15.02 6.83 -22.44
C ALA A 279 -16.02 6.22 -23.42
N ASP A 280 -17.19 5.80 -22.91
CA ASP A 280 -18.30 5.45 -23.76
C ASP A 280 -18.61 6.67 -24.61
N GLY A 281 -18.09 6.66 -25.83
CA GLY A 281 -18.29 7.72 -26.80
C GLY A 281 -19.73 7.65 -27.28
N GLU A 282 -20.64 8.31 -26.57
CA GLU A 282 -21.78 8.97 -27.19
C GLU A 282 -21.41 10.43 -27.44
N GLY A 283 -21.22 10.76 -28.72
CA GLY A 283 -20.90 12.08 -29.25
C GLY A 283 -20.53 12.03 -30.72
#